data_AF-A0A6L7A4P4-F1
#
_entry.id   AF-A0A6L7A4P4-F1
#
_cell.length_a   1.000
_cell.length_b   1.000
_cell.length_c   1.000
_cell.angle_alpha   90.00
_cell.angle_beta   90.00
_cell.angle_gamma   90.00
#
_symmetry.space_group_name_H-M   'P 1'
#
loop_
_entity.id
_entity.type
_entity.pdbx_description
1 polymer ?
#
loop_
_entity_poly.entity_id
_entity_poly.type
_entity_poly.pdbx_seq_one_letter_code
_entity_poly.pdbx_strand_id
1 'polypeptide(L)'
;SLPFLREYNKGTALKLGKHVVVVGAGNTAMDCARAALRVPGVKKATIVYRRSLQEMPAWREEYEEALHDGVEFRFLNNPERFDADGTLTLRVMSLGEPDEKGRRRPVETNETVTLHVDSLITAIGEQQDTEALNAMGVPLDKNGWPDVDHNGETRLTDVFMIGDVQRGPSSIVAAVGTARRATDAILSRENIRSHQNDKYWNNVNPAEIYQRKGDISITLVNSDDRDAFVAQEAARCLECNYVCSKCVDVCPNRANVSIAVPGFQNRFQTLHLDAYCNECGNCAQFCPWNGKPYKDKITVFSLSQDFDNSSNPGFLVEDCRVRVRLNNQSWVLNIDSEGQFNNVPPELNDMCRIISHVHQHHHYLLGRVEV
;
A
#
# COMPACT_ATOMS: atom_id res chain seq x y z
N SER A 1 -2.73 16.37 -20.99
CA SER A 1 -3.54 15.89 -19.86
C SER A 1 -3.48 16.86 -18.68
N LEU A 2 -2.30 17.09 -18.08
CA LEU A 2 -2.15 17.89 -16.86
C LEU A 2 -2.69 19.34 -16.97
N PRO A 3 -2.46 20.09 -18.07
CA PRO A 3 -3.06 21.42 -18.20
C PRO A 3 -4.59 21.37 -18.17
N PHE A 4 -5.20 20.38 -18.81
CA PHE A 4 -6.64 20.17 -18.80
C PHE A 4 -7.16 19.88 -17.39
N LEU A 5 -6.58 18.90 -16.69
CA LEU A 5 -7.00 18.54 -15.33
C LEU A 5 -6.83 19.71 -14.36
N ARG A 6 -5.74 20.48 -14.50
CA ARG A 6 -5.50 21.68 -13.69
C ARG A 6 -6.59 22.73 -13.90
N GLU A 7 -6.93 23.04 -15.15
CA GLU A 7 -7.97 24.04 -15.45
C GLU A 7 -9.37 23.55 -15.07
N TYR A 8 -9.66 22.26 -15.24
CA TYR A 8 -10.89 21.64 -14.77
C TYR A 8 -11.04 21.79 -13.25
N ASN A 9 -10.00 21.48 -12.48
CA ASN A 9 -10.01 21.59 -11.02
C ASN A 9 -10.10 23.03 -10.52
N LYS A 10 -9.65 24.02 -11.30
CA LYS A 10 -9.85 25.45 -10.99
C LYS A 10 -11.28 25.93 -11.25
N GLY A 11 -12.14 25.08 -11.83
CA GLY A 11 -13.48 25.49 -12.27
C GLY A 11 -13.47 26.41 -13.50
N THR A 12 -12.37 26.43 -14.26
CA THR A 12 -12.29 27.22 -15.50
C THR A 12 -13.34 26.70 -16.49
N ALA A 13 -14.03 27.61 -17.18
CA ALA A 13 -14.98 27.23 -18.22
C ALA A 13 -14.26 26.65 -19.45
N LEU A 14 -14.24 25.33 -19.56
CA LEU A 14 -13.58 24.59 -20.65
C LEU A 14 -14.51 24.39 -21.85
N LYS A 15 -13.98 24.61 -23.06
CA LYS A 15 -14.71 24.43 -24.32
C LYS A 15 -14.18 23.20 -25.06
N LEU A 16 -14.65 22.02 -24.69
CA LEU A 16 -14.19 20.76 -25.26
C LEU A 16 -15.05 20.24 -26.43
N GLY A 17 -16.19 20.88 -26.70
CA GLY A 17 -17.17 20.38 -27.67
C GLY A 17 -17.96 19.17 -27.15
N LYS A 18 -18.46 18.32 -28.06
CA LYS A 18 -19.36 17.20 -27.73
C LYS A 18 -18.62 15.87 -27.62
N HIS A 19 -17.59 15.64 -28.43
CA HIS A 19 -16.83 14.40 -28.47
C HIS A 19 -15.35 14.66 -28.18
N VAL A 20 -14.89 14.14 -27.04
CA VAL A 20 -13.51 14.26 -26.59
C VAL A 20 -12.81 12.91 -26.75
N VAL A 21 -11.62 12.91 -27.34
CA VAL A 21 -10.73 11.74 -27.34
C VAL A 21 -9.56 11.96 -26.38
N VAL A 22 -9.28 10.96 -25.55
CA VAL A 22 -8.11 10.91 -24.69
C VAL A 22 -7.16 9.84 -25.20
N VAL A 23 -5.92 10.22 -25.51
CA VAL A 23 -4.88 9.31 -26.02
C VAL A 23 -4.02 8.82 -24.88
N GLY A 24 -4.05 7.51 -24.61
CA GLY A 24 -3.34 6.91 -23.48
C GLY A 24 -4.24 5.95 -22.71
N ALA A 25 -3.70 5.27 -21.71
CA ALA A 25 -4.49 4.33 -20.90
C ALA A 25 -3.93 4.15 -19.47
N GLY A 26 -3.20 5.14 -18.95
CA GLY A 26 -2.80 5.18 -17.53
C GLY A 26 -3.88 5.83 -16.67
N ASN A 27 -3.65 5.89 -15.35
CA ASN A 27 -4.60 6.52 -14.41
C ASN A 27 -4.97 7.95 -14.84
N THR A 28 -3.98 8.76 -15.23
CA THR A 28 -4.22 10.13 -15.76
C THR A 28 -5.13 10.16 -16.99
N ALA A 29 -5.13 9.12 -17.83
CA ALA A 29 -6.03 9.03 -18.98
C ALA A 29 -7.47 8.75 -18.53
N MET A 30 -7.66 7.92 -17.50
CA MET A 30 -8.96 7.67 -16.88
C MET A 30 -9.50 8.95 -16.25
N ASP A 31 -8.68 9.65 -15.46
CA ASP A 31 -9.02 10.96 -14.88
C ASP A 31 -9.44 11.96 -15.96
N CYS A 32 -8.66 12.05 -17.05
CA CYS A 32 -8.97 12.96 -18.14
C CYS A 32 -10.32 12.65 -18.79
N ALA A 33 -10.61 11.37 -19.06
CA ALA A 33 -11.85 10.97 -19.73
C ALA A 33 -13.07 11.21 -18.83
N ARG A 34 -12.97 10.82 -17.55
CA ARG A 34 -14.02 11.01 -16.54
C ARG A 34 -14.29 12.49 -16.26
N ALA A 35 -13.24 13.30 -16.13
CA ALA A 35 -13.38 14.76 -15.97
C ALA A 35 -13.98 15.40 -17.22
N ALA A 36 -13.57 14.96 -18.42
CA ALA A 36 -14.13 15.48 -19.68
C ALA A 36 -15.66 15.27 -19.76
N LEU A 37 -16.17 14.11 -19.35
CA LEU A 37 -17.62 13.84 -19.30
C LEU A 37 -18.39 14.77 -18.37
N ARG A 38 -17.73 15.34 -17.36
CA ARG A 38 -18.33 16.29 -16.40
C ARG A 38 -18.31 17.74 -16.92
N VAL A 39 -17.56 18.02 -17.99
CA VAL A 39 -17.53 19.35 -18.61
C VAL A 39 -18.85 19.62 -19.36
N PRO A 40 -19.54 20.75 -19.10
CA PRO A 40 -20.77 21.09 -19.81
C PRO A 40 -20.60 21.07 -21.34
N GLY A 41 -21.52 20.37 -22.01
CA GLY A 41 -21.55 20.25 -23.47
C GLY A 41 -20.94 18.95 -24.00
N VAL A 42 -20.05 18.31 -23.24
CA VAL A 42 -19.51 16.99 -23.60
C VAL A 42 -20.63 15.95 -23.53
N LYS A 43 -20.69 15.09 -24.54
CA LYS A 43 -21.64 13.98 -24.68
C LYS A 43 -20.96 12.63 -24.75
N LYS A 44 -19.68 12.61 -25.11
CA LYS A 44 -18.92 11.39 -25.33
C LYS A 44 -17.45 11.64 -25.03
N ALA A 45 -16.84 10.75 -24.25
CA ALA A 45 -15.40 10.68 -24.06
C ALA A 45 -14.92 9.28 -24.48
N THR A 46 -13.92 9.24 -25.35
CA THR A 46 -13.36 7.97 -25.84
C THR A 46 -11.87 7.91 -25.52
N ILE A 47 -11.45 6.86 -24.82
CA ILE A 47 -10.04 6.52 -24.67
C ILE A 47 -9.56 5.78 -25.91
N VAL A 48 -8.48 6.27 -26.52
CA VAL A 48 -7.77 5.60 -27.61
C VAL A 48 -6.46 5.06 -27.08
N TYR A 49 -6.27 3.75 -27.25
CA TYR A 49 -5.10 3.06 -26.76
C TYR A 49 -4.54 2.06 -27.77
N ARG A 50 -3.23 2.13 -28.00
CA ARG A 50 -2.53 1.35 -29.02
C ARG A 50 -2.34 -0.14 -28.70
N ARG A 51 -2.70 -0.60 -27.50
CA ARG A 51 -2.66 -2.03 -27.11
C ARG A 51 -4.03 -2.51 -26.64
N SER A 52 -4.13 -3.75 -26.17
CA SER A 52 -5.35 -4.31 -25.62
C SER A 52 -5.54 -3.94 -24.14
N LEU A 53 -6.70 -4.32 -23.59
CA LEU A 53 -7.01 -4.15 -22.17
C LEU A 53 -5.99 -4.86 -21.26
N GLN A 54 -5.47 -6.02 -21.66
CA GLN A 54 -4.49 -6.78 -20.87
C GLN A 54 -3.19 -6.00 -20.64
N GLU A 55 -2.77 -5.15 -21.59
CA GLU A 55 -1.58 -4.32 -21.45
C GLU A 55 -1.87 -2.90 -20.96
N MET A 56 -3.09 -2.61 -20.49
CA MET A 56 -3.47 -1.32 -19.93
C MET A 56 -2.65 -1.03 -18.65
N PRO A 57 -1.97 0.13 -18.56
CA PRO A 57 -1.19 0.48 -17.37
C PRO A 57 -2.04 1.04 -16.22
N ALA A 58 -3.27 1.50 -16.48
CA ALA A 58 -4.17 1.93 -15.42
C ALA A 58 -4.51 0.78 -14.48
N TRP A 59 -4.76 1.10 -13.22
CA TRP A 59 -5.29 0.13 -12.26
C TRP A 59 -6.66 -0.37 -12.72
N ARG A 60 -6.98 -1.62 -12.36
CA ARG A 60 -8.23 -2.26 -12.79
C ARG A 60 -9.46 -1.49 -12.31
N GLU A 61 -9.42 -1.01 -11.07
CA GLU A 61 -10.46 -0.19 -10.46
C GLU A 61 -10.71 1.10 -11.25
N GLU A 62 -9.65 1.83 -11.63
CA GLU A 62 -9.75 3.06 -12.43
C GLU A 62 -10.42 2.82 -13.79
N TYR A 63 -10.12 1.69 -14.44
CA TYR A 63 -10.77 1.28 -15.68
C TYR A 63 -12.26 0.97 -15.48
N GLU A 64 -12.60 0.23 -14.43
CA GLU A 64 -13.98 -0.15 -14.11
C GLU A 64 -14.83 1.09 -13.74
N GLU A 65 -14.28 2.02 -12.98
CA GLU A 65 -14.94 3.30 -12.69
C GLU A 65 -15.14 4.17 -13.94
N ALA A 66 -14.14 4.23 -14.83
CA ALA A 66 -14.28 4.95 -16.10
C ALA A 66 -15.39 4.36 -16.98
N LEU A 67 -15.48 3.03 -17.05
CA LEU A 67 -16.60 2.36 -17.73
C LEU A 67 -17.94 2.70 -17.08
N HIS A 68 -18.02 2.71 -15.75
CA HIS A 68 -19.24 3.05 -15.01
C HIS A 68 -19.70 4.49 -15.29
N ASP A 69 -18.75 5.43 -15.38
CA ASP A 69 -19.00 6.82 -15.78
C ASP A 69 -19.40 6.97 -17.27
N GLY A 70 -19.32 5.90 -18.07
CA GLY A 70 -19.71 5.88 -19.48
C GLY A 70 -18.60 6.21 -20.48
N VAL A 71 -17.33 6.10 -20.09
CA VAL A 71 -16.18 6.27 -20.99
C VAL A 71 -16.13 5.12 -22.00
N GLU A 72 -16.00 5.44 -23.29
CA GLU A 72 -15.79 4.46 -24.34
C GLU A 72 -14.30 4.13 -24.54
N PHE A 73 -13.99 2.91 -24.97
CA PHE A 73 -12.62 2.47 -25.20
C PHE A 73 -12.41 1.98 -26.62
N ARG A 74 -11.35 2.47 -27.27
CA ARG A 74 -10.84 2.00 -28.56
C ARG A 74 -9.43 1.48 -28.40
N PHE A 75 -9.36 0.17 -28.18
CA PHE A 75 -8.11 -0.58 -28.12
C PHE A 75 -7.51 -0.80 -29.50
N LEU A 76 -6.22 -1.14 -29.53
CA LEU A 76 -5.48 -1.41 -30.76
C LEU A 76 -5.59 -0.28 -31.79
N ASN A 77 -5.62 0.96 -31.33
CA ASN A 77 -5.71 2.14 -32.17
C ASN A 77 -4.66 3.16 -31.71
N ASN A 78 -3.87 3.69 -32.65
CA ASN A 78 -2.86 4.70 -32.37
C ASN A 78 -3.12 5.95 -33.24
N PRO A 79 -3.23 7.16 -32.67
CA PRO A 79 -3.41 8.36 -33.47
C PRO A 79 -2.21 8.65 -34.37
N GLU A 80 -2.48 8.98 -35.63
CA GLU A 80 -1.45 9.42 -36.60
C GLU A 80 -1.58 10.90 -36.93
N ARG A 81 -2.82 11.38 -37.06
CA ARG A 81 -3.10 12.74 -37.54
C ARG A 81 -4.40 13.25 -36.93
N PHE A 82 -4.39 14.51 -36.51
CA PHE A 82 -5.58 15.24 -36.10
C PHE A 82 -5.67 16.53 -36.91
N ASP A 83 -6.73 16.64 -37.70
CA ASP A 83 -6.94 17.72 -38.64
C ASP A 83 -7.80 18.85 -38.05
N ALA A 84 -7.66 20.05 -38.61
CA ALA A 84 -8.37 21.24 -38.15
C ALA A 84 -9.90 21.15 -38.32
N ASP A 85 -10.38 20.25 -39.18
CA ASP A 85 -11.79 19.96 -39.37
C ASP A 85 -12.35 18.98 -38.31
N GLY A 86 -11.53 18.53 -37.35
CA GLY A 86 -11.93 17.56 -36.33
C GLY A 86 -11.73 16.10 -36.73
N THR A 87 -11.19 15.81 -37.92
CA THR A 87 -10.89 14.44 -38.35
C THR A 87 -9.66 13.90 -37.64
N LEU A 88 -9.85 12.88 -36.82
CA LEU A 88 -8.79 12.10 -36.16
C LEU A 88 -8.57 10.79 -36.92
N THR A 89 -7.40 10.64 -37.53
CA THR A 89 -6.97 9.40 -38.20
C THR A 89 -6.21 8.52 -37.20
N LEU A 90 -6.66 7.27 -37.08
CA LEU A 90 -6.09 6.25 -36.20
C LEU A 90 -5.54 5.10 -37.03
N ARG A 91 -4.29 4.72 -36.78
CA ARG A 91 -3.68 3.47 -37.23
C ARG A 91 -4.27 2.31 -36.43
N VAL A 92 -4.76 1.29 -37.12
CA VAL A 92 -5.12 0.02 -36.46
C VAL A 92 -3.83 -0.70 -36.10
N MET A 93 -3.76 -1.21 -34.88
CA MET A 93 -2.60 -1.90 -34.33
C MET A 93 -2.90 -3.39 -34.16
N SER A 94 -1.85 -4.19 -34.13
CA SER A 94 -1.88 -5.58 -33.67
C SER A 94 -0.91 -5.75 -32.50
N LEU A 95 -0.99 -6.86 -31.78
CA LEU A 95 -0.04 -7.18 -30.72
C LEU A 95 1.06 -8.07 -31.29
N GLY A 96 2.30 -7.62 -31.16
CA GLY A 96 3.50 -8.43 -31.42
C GLY A 96 3.97 -9.18 -30.19
N GLU A 97 5.27 -9.49 -30.18
CA GLU A 97 5.95 -10.16 -29.08
C GLU A 97 5.98 -9.29 -27.80
N PRO A 98 6.02 -9.93 -26.61
CA PRO A 98 6.21 -9.24 -25.34
C PRO A 98 7.55 -8.51 -25.28
N ASP A 99 7.58 -7.38 -24.56
CA ASP A 99 8.81 -6.74 -24.14
C ASP A 99 9.45 -7.46 -22.93
N GLU A 100 10.57 -6.94 -22.44
CA GLU A 100 11.31 -7.49 -21.28
C GLU A 100 10.46 -7.54 -20.00
N LYS A 101 9.38 -6.76 -19.92
CA LYS A 101 8.44 -6.73 -18.80
C LYS A 101 7.23 -7.64 -19.05
N GLY A 102 7.25 -8.44 -20.12
CA GLY A 102 6.15 -9.33 -20.52
C GLY A 102 5.01 -8.61 -21.25
N ARG A 103 5.09 -7.29 -21.47
CA ARG A 103 4.01 -6.52 -22.07
C ARG A 103 4.11 -6.54 -23.59
N ARG A 104 3.04 -6.98 -24.27
CA ARG A 104 3.04 -7.09 -25.74
C ARG A 104 3.26 -5.74 -26.42
N ARG A 105 4.12 -5.72 -27.44
CA ARG A 105 4.42 -4.52 -28.23
C ARG A 105 3.29 -4.25 -29.24
N PRO A 106 2.89 -2.99 -29.44
CA PRO A 106 1.96 -2.66 -30.50
C PRO A 106 2.70 -2.64 -31.84
N VAL A 107 2.13 -3.25 -32.87
CA VAL A 107 2.67 -3.31 -34.23
C VAL A 107 1.67 -2.68 -35.18
N GLU A 108 2.13 -1.73 -35.99
CA GLU A 108 1.29 -1.04 -36.97
C GLU A 108 0.78 -2.01 -38.03
N THR A 109 -0.49 -1.86 -38.41
CA THR A 109 -1.06 -2.55 -39.57
C THR A 109 -1.20 -1.58 -40.74
N ASN A 110 -1.54 -2.08 -41.93
CA ASN A 110 -1.79 -1.20 -43.07
C ASN A 110 -3.15 -0.48 -43.00
N GLU A 111 -3.98 -0.78 -42.00
CA GLU A 111 -5.34 -0.26 -41.89
C GLU A 111 -5.37 1.04 -41.07
N THR A 112 -6.24 1.96 -41.49
CA THR A 112 -6.58 3.17 -40.75
C THR A 112 -8.09 3.29 -40.60
N VAL A 113 -8.51 3.96 -39.53
CA VAL A 113 -9.90 4.34 -39.30
C VAL A 113 -9.95 5.80 -38.91
N THR A 114 -11.05 6.48 -39.20
CA THR A 114 -11.25 7.88 -38.85
C THR A 114 -12.35 8.07 -37.82
N LEU A 115 -12.21 9.12 -37.00
CA LEU A 115 -13.22 9.58 -36.06
C LEU A 115 -13.33 11.09 -36.16
N HIS A 116 -14.55 11.62 -36.10
CA HIS A 116 -14.76 13.05 -35.96
C HIS A 116 -14.85 13.41 -34.47
N VAL A 117 -14.01 14.34 -34.02
CA VAL A 117 -13.84 14.70 -32.61
C VAL A 117 -13.67 16.20 -32.48
N ASP A 118 -14.16 16.77 -31.38
CA ASP A 118 -14.06 18.21 -31.12
C ASP A 118 -12.80 18.57 -30.32
N SER A 119 -12.24 17.62 -29.57
CA SER A 119 -11.07 17.84 -28.74
C SER A 119 -10.25 16.56 -28.56
N LEU A 120 -8.92 16.74 -28.52
CA LEU A 120 -7.96 15.68 -28.29
C LEU A 120 -7.12 16.02 -27.04
N ILE A 121 -7.09 15.11 -26.07
CA ILE A 121 -6.28 15.23 -24.86
C ILE A 121 -5.20 14.14 -24.89
N THR A 122 -3.93 14.53 -24.85
CA THR A 122 -2.82 13.57 -24.77
C THR A 122 -2.51 13.22 -23.32
N ALA A 123 -2.44 11.93 -23.00
CA ALA A 123 -2.17 11.36 -21.67
C ALA A 123 -1.21 10.16 -21.79
N ILE A 124 -0.08 10.37 -22.45
CA ILE A 124 0.85 9.32 -22.91
C ILE A 124 2.06 9.09 -21.98
N GLY A 125 2.02 9.62 -20.77
CA GLY A 125 3.09 9.56 -19.78
C GLY A 125 3.75 10.92 -19.53
N GLU A 126 4.58 10.96 -18.50
CA GLU A 126 5.33 12.15 -18.09
C GLU A 126 6.82 11.91 -18.30
N GLN A 127 7.55 13.00 -18.53
CA GLN A 127 8.99 13.01 -18.69
C GLN A 127 9.57 14.06 -17.76
N GLN A 128 10.78 13.79 -17.29
CA GLN A 128 11.56 14.73 -16.53
C GLN A 128 11.97 15.94 -17.37
N ASP A 129 12.03 17.10 -16.71
CA ASP A 129 12.55 18.32 -17.32
C ASP A 129 14.09 18.26 -17.37
N THR A 130 14.59 17.69 -18.46
CA THR A 130 16.03 17.48 -18.68
C THR A 130 16.79 18.80 -18.79
N GLU A 131 16.15 19.86 -19.30
CA GLU A 131 16.75 21.19 -19.38
C GLU A 131 16.95 21.77 -17.98
N ALA A 132 15.91 21.73 -17.15
CA ALA A 132 15.99 22.19 -15.76
C ALA A 132 17.02 21.38 -14.95
N LEU A 133 17.04 20.04 -15.10
CA LEU A 133 18.00 19.18 -14.41
C LEU A 133 19.46 19.49 -14.81
N ASN A 134 19.72 19.67 -16.11
CA ASN A 134 21.03 20.06 -16.60
C ASN A 134 21.43 21.47 -16.13
N ALA A 135 20.49 22.41 -16.08
CA ALA A 135 20.74 23.75 -15.56
C ALA A 135 21.11 23.74 -14.07
N MET A 136 20.61 22.77 -13.30
CA MET A 136 21.01 22.52 -11.91
C MET A 136 22.33 21.70 -11.79
N GLY A 137 22.90 21.24 -12.91
CA GLY A 137 24.11 20.42 -12.94
C GLY A 137 23.90 18.96 -12.54
N VAL A 138 22.64 18.49 -12.44
CA VAL A 138 22.31 17.13 -11.98
C VAL A 138 22.73 16.12 -13.05
N PRO A 139 23.61 15.15 -12.72
CA PRO A 139 24.00 14.11 -13.67
C PRO A 139 22.83 13.21 -14.01
N LEU A 140 22.70 12.86 -15.30
CA LEU A 140 21.60 12.07 -15.83
C LEU A 140 22.09 10.72 -16.37
N ASP A 141 21.23 9.72 -16.29
CA ASP A 141 21.43 8.42 -16.91
C ASP A 141 21.19 8.47 -18.44
N LYS A 142 21.38 7.33 -19.12
CA LYS A 142 21.18 7.20 -20.57
C LYS A 142 19.74 7.47 -21.05
N ASN A 143 18.78 7.47 -20.13
CA ASN A 143 17.36 7.70 -20.40
C ASN A 143 16.94 9.14 -20.00
N GLY A 144 17.89 9.96 -19.53
CA GLY A 144 17.69 11.33 -19.11
C GLY A 144 17.14 11.49 -17.69
N TRP A 145 17.06 10.43 -16.89
CA TRP A 145 16.64 10.51 -15.48
C TRP A 145 17.84 10.86 -14.58
N PRO A 146 17.64 11.57 -13.46
CA PRO A 146 18.69 11.79 -12.47
C PRO A 146 19.39 10.50 -12.06
N ASP A 147 20.72 10.50 -12.14
CA ASP A 147 21.56 9.42 -11.65
C ASP A 147 21.67 9.53 -10.12
N VAL A 148 20.84 8.75 -9.43
CA VAL A 148 20.68 8.79 -7.98
C VAL A 148 20.88 7.44 -7.32
N ASP A 149 21.32 7.47 -6.07
CA ASP A 149 21.47 6.29 -5.23
C ASP A 149 20.12 5.79 -4.66
N HIS A 150 20.17 4.84 -3.72
CA HIS A 150 18.97 4.30 -3.07
C HIS A 150 18.20 5.31 -2.18
N ASN A 151 18.89 6.32 -1.64
CA ASN A 151 18.31 7.39 -0.83
C ASN A 151 17.80 8.55 -1.69
N GLY A 152 18.20 8.60 -2.96
CA GLY A 152 17.87 9.69 -3.88
C GLY A 152 18.97 10.73 -3.99
N GLU A 153 20.15 10.49 -3.41
CA GLU A 153 21.29 11.39 -3.55
C GLU A 153 21.86 11.29 -4.96
N THR A 154 22.08 12.44 -5.59
CA THR A 154 22.73 12.53 -6.89
C THR A 154 24.25 12.36 -6.74
N ARG A 155 24.99 12.36 -7.86
CA ARG A 155 26.46 12.45 -7.81
C ARG A 155 26.98 13.82 -7.35
N LEU A 156 26.13 14.85 -7.26
CA LEU A 156 26.47 16.08 -6.58
C LEU A 156 26.22 15.88 -5.09
N THR A 157 27.28 16.00 -4.29
CA THR A 157 27.22 15.85 -2.83
C THR A 157 26.15 16.78 -2.25
N ASP A 158 25.35 16.25 -1.33
CA ASP A 158 24.28 16.96 -0.61
C ASP A 158 23.10 17.42 -1.50
N VAL A 159 23.02 16.96 -2.75
CA VAL A 159 21.88 17.21 -3.64
C VAL A 159 21.06 15.94 -3.78
N PHE A 160 19.81 15.99 -3.33
CA PHE A 160 18.87 14.88 -3.37
C PHE A 160 17.71 15.18 -4.32
N MET A 161 17.27 14.16 -5.07
CA MET A 161 16.04 14.18 -5.86
C MET A 161 14.99 13.33 -5.17
N ILE A 162 13.74 13.77 -5.14
CA ILE A 162 12.62 13.06 -4.49
C ILE A 162 11.38 13.13 -5.40
N GLY A 163 10.48 12.18 -5.21
CA GLY A 163 9.27 12.02 -6.00
C GLY A 163 9.50 11.31 -7.33
N ASP A 164 8.58 11.52 -8.26
CA ASP A 164 8.57 10.85 -9.57
C ASP A 164 9.84 11.13 -10.39
N VAL A 165 10.51 12.26 -10.16
CA VAL A 165 11.77 12.57 -10.86
C VAL A 165 12.88 11.58 -10.56
N GLN A 166 12.82 10.79 -9.47
CA GLN A 166 13.85 9.76 -9.20
C GLN A 166 13.83 8.62 -10.22
N ARG A 167 12.64 8.11 -10.57
CA ARG A 167 12.51 6.82 -11.31
C ARG A 167 11.31 6.77 -12.27
N GLY A 168 10.62 7.88 -12.45
CA GLY A 168 9.40 8.00 -13.22
C GLY A 168 8.12 7.96 -12.38
N PRO A 169 6.97 8.15 -13.05
CA PRO A 169 5.67 8.31 -12.39
C PRO A 169 5.29 7.12 -11.50
N SER A 170 4.83 7.41 -10.28
CA SER A 170 4.37 6.41 -9.32
C SER A 170 3.13 6.90 -8.54
N SER A 171 2.81 6.23 -7.44
CA SER A 171 1.79 6.71 -6.51
C SER A 171 2.33 7.86 -5.66
N ILE A 172 1.43 8.74 -5.20
CA ILE A 172 1.77 9.82 -4.26
C ILE A 172 2.45 9.27 -3.01
N VAL A 173 2.01 8.10 -2.52
CA VAL A 173 2.61 7.44 -1.35
C VAL A 173 4.05 7.01 -1.63
N ALA A 174 4.33 6.49 -2.83
CA ALA A 174 5.70 6.14 -3.22
C ALA A 174 6.60 7.39 -3.30
N ALA A 175 6.08 8.50 -3.86
CA ALA A 175 6.78 9.77 -3.90
C ALA A 175 7.10 10.30 -2.49
N VAL A 176 6.14 10.30 -1.56
CA VAL A 176 6.36 10.65 -0.14
C VAL A 176 7.39 9.72 0.50
N GLY A 177 7.35 8.42 0.19
CA GLY A 177 8.33 7.45 0.67
C GLY A 177 9.76 7.77 0.22
N THR A 178 9.95 8.31 -0.98
CA THR A 178 11.28 8.75 -1.45
C THR A 178 11.79 9.96 -0.67
N ALA A 179 10.91 10.93 -0.38
CA ALA A 179 11.23 12.11 0.42
C ALA A 179 11.67 11.72 1.84
N ARG A 180 11.01 10.71 2.41
CA ARG A 180 11.36 10.17 3.72
C ARG A 180 12.78 9.61 3.74
N ARG A 181 13.15 8.78 2.77
CA ARG A 181 14.50 8.20 2.68
C ARG A 181 15.59 9.26 2.54
N ALA A 182 15.37 10.25 1.66
CA ALA A 182 16.30 11.36 1.52
C ALA A 182 16.45 12.13 2.84
N THR A 183 15.34 12.42 3.52
CA THR A 183 15.34 13.11 4.81
C THR A 183 16.10 12.31 5.88
N ASP A 184 15.92 10.99 5.95
CA ASP A 184 16.65 10.13 6.88
C ASP A 184 18.16 10.14 6.64
N ALA A 185 18.58 10.12 5.37
CA ALA A 185 20.00 10.22 5.01
C ALA A 185 20.59 11.57 5.43
N ILE A 186 19.88 12.68 5.18
CA ILE A 186 20.29 14.03 5.58
C ILE A 186 20.38 14.15 7.10
N LEU A 187 19.34 13.75 7.84
CA LEU A 187 19.33 13.81 9.30
C LEU A 187 20.48 13.01 9.91
N SER A 188 20.73 11.80 9.40
CA SER A 188 21.86 10.99 9.84
C SER A 188 23.21 11.63 9.57
N ARG A 189 23.39 12.28 8.40
CA ARG A 189 24.64 12.95 8.02
C ARG A 189 24.92 14.18 8.88
N GLU A 190 23.89 14.97 9.14
CA GLU A 190 23.96 16.19 9.96
C GLU A 190 23.94 15.89 11.46
N ASN A 191 23.94 14.61 11.86
CA ASN A 191 23.84 14.18 13.25
C ASN A 191 22.62 14.77 13.97
N ILE A 192 21.51 14.92 13.24
CA ILE A 192 20.22 15.38 13.75
C ILE A 192 19.37 14.14 14.06
N ARG A 193 18.87 14.05 15.29
CA ARG A 193 17.99 12.95 15.69
C ARG A 193 16.70 12.98 14.87
N SER A 194 16.39 11.87 14.22
CA SER A 194 15.07 11.65 13.62
C SER A 194 14.02 11.33 14.71
N HIS A 195 12.85 11.96 14.59
CA HIS A 195 11.70 11.71 15.45
C HIS A 195 10.70 10.70 14.86
N GLN A 196 10.98 10.11 13.70
CA GLN A 196 10.03 9.21 13.03
C GLN A 196 9.70 7.97 13.86
N ASN A 197 10.72 7.40 14.52
CA ASN A 197 10.55 6.20 15.34
C ASN A 197 10.16 6.54 16.78
N ASP A 198 9.92 7.83 17.08
CA ASP A 198 9.45 8.23 18.38
C ASP A 198 8.04 7.68 18.58
N LYS A 199 7.89 6.85 19.60
CA LYS A 199 6.60 6.32 20.01
C LYS A 199 5.90 7.41 20.82
N TYR A 200 4.91 8.05 20.21
CA TYR A 200 3.98 8.91 20.91
C TYR A 200 2.87 8.03 21.49
N TRP A 201 2.71 8.10 22.81
CA TRP A 201 1.62 7.45 23.51
C TRP A 201 0.51 8.46 23.67
N ASN A 202 -0.48 8.39 22.79
CA ASN A 202 -1.69 9.16 22.97
C ASN A 202 -2.46 8.57 24.15
N ASN A 203 -2.96 9.41 25.07
CA ASN A 203 -3.76 8.95 26.19
C ASN A 203 -5.20 8.71 25.70
N VAL A 204 -5.36 7.62 24.94
CA VAL A 204 -6.60 7.27 24.23
C VAL A 204 -7.28 6.10 24.90
N ASN A 205 -8.62 6.13 24.89
CA ASN A 205 -9.43 5.03 25.41
C ASN A 205 -9.47 3.89 24.38
N PRO A 206 -8.96 2.67 24.68
CA PRO A 206 -9.00 1.55 23.75
C PRO A 206 -10.41 1.22 23.25
N ALA A 207 -11.43 1.38 24.09
CA ALA A 207 -12.81 1.08 23.71
C ALA A 207 -13.30 1.98 22.57
N GLU A 208 -12.95 3.26 22.59
CA GLU A 208 -13.28 4.22 21.53
C GLU A 208 -12.57 3.87 20.21
N ILE A 209 -11.31 3.43 20.28
CA ILE A 209 -10.57 2.99 19.09
C ILE A 209 -11.20 1.75 18.46
N TYR A 210 -11.56 0.76 19.28
CA TYR A 210 -12.21 -0.46 18.78
C TYR A 210 -13.57 -0.18 18.17
N GLN A 211 -14.33 0.79 18.70
CA GLN A 211 -15.60 1.20 18.11
C GLN A 211 -15.40 1.78 16.70
N ARG A 212 -14.38 2.63 16.51
CA ARG A 212 -14.06 3.22 15.19
C ARG A 212 -13.67 2.19 14.13
N LYS A 213 -13.10 1.03 14.51
CA LYS A 213 -12.63 0.02 13.53
C LYS A 213 -13.73 -0.51 12.60
N GLY A 214 -14.99 -0.45 13.02
CA GLY A 214 -16.14 -0.91 12.23
C GLY A 214 -16.87 0.19 11.46
N ASP A 215 -16.52 1.45 11.69
CA ASP A 215 -17.27 2.60 11.18
C ASP A 215 -16.60 3.17 9.92
N ILE A 216 -17.33 3.16 8.80
CA ILE A 216 -16.95 3.91 7.60
C ILE A 216 -17.55 5.31 7.71
N SER A 217 -16.87 6.20 8.41
CA SER A 217 -17.29 7.59 8.60
C SER A 217 -16.74 8.49 7.47
N ILE A 218 -17.32 8.37 6.27
CA ILE A 218 -16.99 9.26 5.15
C ILE A 218 -18.20 10.12 4.84
N THR A 219 -18.07 11.42 5.11
CA THR A 219 -19.05 12.43 4.71
C THR A 219 -18.39 13.36 3.70
N LEU A 220 -19.17 13.87 2.74
CA LEU A 220 -18.72 14.94 1.87
C LEU A 220 -18.65 16.23 2.70
N VAL A 221 -17.44 16.75 2.90
CA VAL A 221 -17.18 18.05 3.50
C VAL A 221 -16.82 19.05 2.40
N ASN A 222 -17.19 20.32 2.57
CA ASN A 222 -16.81 21.35 1.61
C ASN A 222 -15.29 21.54 1.62
N SER A 223 -14.71 21.83 0.46
CA SER A 223 -13.26 21.96 0.30
C SER A 223 -12.65 23.16 1.03
N ASP A 224 -13.47 24.15 1.38
CA ASP A 224 -13.10 25.34 2.17
C ASP A 224 -13.29 25.14 3.68
N ASP A 225 -14.01 24.10 4.12
CA ASP A 225 -14.21 23.77 5.52
C ASP A 225 -13.10 22.84 6.05
N ARG A 226 -11.94 23.47 6.31
CA ARG A 226 -10.77 22.77 6.83
C ARG A 226 -11.04 22.08 8.15
N ASP A 227 -11.83 22.69 9.03
CA ASP A 227 -12.05 22.16 10.39
C ASP A 227 -12.93 20.91 10.35
N ALA A 228 -13.97 20.90 9.50
CA ALA A 228 -14.76 19.69 9.25
C ALA A 228 -13.92 18.56 8.65
N PHE A 229 -13.05 18.86 7.68
CA PHE A 229 -12.13 17.88 7.09
C PHE A 229 -11.19 17.30 8.15
N VAL A 230 -10.55 18.16 8.96
CA VAL A 230 -9.62 17.72 10.02
C VAL A 230 -10.36 16.87 11.05
N ALA A 231 -11.55 17.28 11.49
CA ALA A 231 -12.35 16.52 12.44
C ALA A 231 -12.73 15.13 11.90
N GLN A 232 -13.13 15.04 10.64
CA GLN A 232 -13.46 13.78 9.98
C GLN A 232 -12.24 12.86 9.87
N GLU A 233 -11.09 13.37 9.43
CA GLU A 233 -9.88 12.56 9.31
C GLU A 233 -9.35 12.11 10.69
N ALA A 234 -9.42 12.97 11.71
CA ALA A 234 -9.05 12.61 13.08
C ALA A 234 -9.96 11.51 13.67
N ALA A 235 -11.26 11.53 13.36
CA ALA A 235 -12.21 10.51 13.81
C ALA A 235 -11.94 9.12 13.21
N ARG A 236 -11.25 9.05 12.06
CA ARG A 236 -10.85 7.80 11.39
C ARG A 236 -9.55 7.21 11.92
N CYS A 237 -8.78 7.97 12.72
CA CYS A 237 -7.53 7.47 13.29
C CYS A 237 -7.80 6.29 14.24
N LEU A 238 -7.19 5.15 13.92
CA LEU A 238 -7.25 3.92 14.72
C LEU A 238 -6.07 3.78 15.69
N GLU A 239 -5.19 4.79 15.80
CA GLU A 239 -4.03 4.79 16.70
C GLU A 239 -3.25 3.47 16.58
N CYS A 240 -2.81 3.13 15.37
CA CYS A 240 -2.19 1.83 15.09
C CYS A 240 -0.83 1.63 15.80
N ASN A 241 -0.21 2.70 16.28
CA ASN A 241 0.91 2.72 17.23
C ASN A 241 0.52 2.22 18.63
N TYR A 242 -0.76 2.33 19.00
CA TYR A 242 -1.30 1.96 20.32
C TYR A 242 -2.07 0.64 20.31
N VAL A 243 -2.99 0.44 19.35
CA VAL A 243 -3.78 -0.79 19.18
C VAL A 243 -3.59 -1.36 17.77
N CYS A 244 -2.51 -2.10 17.56
CA CYS A 244 -2.34 -2.90 16.34
C CYS A 244 -2.83 -4.34 16.55
N SER A 245 -3.93 -4.70 15.89
CA SER A 245 -4.45 -6.08 15.86
C SER A 245 -4.80 -6.52 14.44
N LYS A 246 -4.18 -5.91 13.41
CA LYS A 246 -4.53 -6.21 12.01
C LYS A 246 -4.37 -7.70 11.68
N CYS A 247 -3.36 -8.35 12.24
CA CYS A 247 -3.13 -9.78 12.09
C CYS A 247 -4.24 -10.67 12.68
N VAL A 248 -4.96 -10.18 13.70
CA VAL A 248 -6.16 -10.79 14.26
C VAL A 248 -7.33 -10.55 13.30
N ASP A 249 -7.53 -9.30 12.88
CA ASP A 249 -8.67 -8.87 12.05
C ASP A 249 -8.68 -9.55 10.67
N VAL A 250 -7.52 -9.78 10.05
CA VAL A 250 -7.41 -10.37 8.70
C VAL A 250 -7.25 -11.89 8.71
N CYS A 251 -7.13 -12.52 9.88
CA CYS A 251 -6.95 -13.97 9.96
C CYS A 251 -8.31 -14.67 9.77
N PRO A 252 -8.54 -15.35 8.62
CA PRO A 252 -9.83 -16.00 8.38
C PRO A 252 -10.12 -17.11 9.39
N ASN A 253 -9.07 -17.76 9.91
CA ASN A 253 -9.18 -18.87 10.86
C ASN A 253 -9.12 -18.42 12.32
N ARG A 254 -8.97 -17.11 12.60
CA ARG A 254 -8.77 -16.55 13.95
C ARG A 254 -7.58 -17.16 14.71
N ALA A 255 -6.55 -17.57 13.97
CA ALA A 255 -5.30 -18.11 14.50
C ALA A 255 -4.39 -17.06 15.15
N ASN A 256 -4.71 -15.77 15.08
CA ASN A 256 -4.02 -14.76 15.89
C ASN A 256 -5.03 -14.19 16.89
N VAL A 257 -4.61 -14.02 18.13
CA VAL A 257 -5.40 -13.37 19.18
C VAL A 257 -4.55 -12.29 19.87
N SER A 258 -5.17 -11.19 20.29
CA SER A 258 -4.51 -10.17 21.10
C SER A 258 -5.10 -10.19 22.51
N ILE A 259 -4.25 -10.40 23.51
CA ILE A 259 -4.64 -10.44 24.93
C ILE A 259 -3.93 -9.34 25.71
N ALA A 260 -4.59 -8.78 26.73
CA ALA A 260 -4.01 -7.71 27.54
C ALA A 260 -3.17 -8.30 28.67
N VAL A 261 -1.84 -8.31 28.53
CA VAL A 261 -0.92 -8.88 29.53
C VAL A 261 -0.31 -7.75 30.36
N PRO A 262 -0.53 -7.71 31.70
CA PRO A 262 0.09 -6.71 32.57
C PRO A 262 1.62 -6.79 32.55
N GLY A 263 2.29 -5.67 32.87
CA GLY A 263 3.75 -5.63 33.01
C GLY A 263 4.52 -5.42 31.70
N PHE A 264 3.85 -5.16 30.59
CA PHE A 264 4.46 -4.79 29.31
C PHE A 264 4.18 -3.32 28.96
N GLN A 265 5.12 -2.68 28.25
CA GLN A 265 4.91 -1.34 27.68
C GLN A 265 3.75 -1.35 26.68
N ASN A 266 3.70 -2.37 25.81
CA ASN A 266 2.55 -2.65 24.97
C ASN A 266 1.54 -3.45 25.77
N ARG A 267 0.37 -2.88 26.07
CA ARG A 267 -0.68 -3.56 26.84
C ARG A 267 -1.10 -4.89 26.23
N PHE A 268 -1.16 -4.97 24.90
CA PHE A 268 -1.61 -6.16 24.18
C PHE A 268 -0.43 -6.98 23.65
N GLN A 269 -0.48 -8.28 23.92
CA GLN A 269 0.41 -9.27 23.33
C GLN A 269 -0.37 -10.10 22.32
N THR A 270 0.15 -10.20 21.10
CA THR A 270 -0.43 -11.06 20.08
C THR A 270 0.14 -12.45 20.21
N LEU A 271 -0.76 -13.43 20.38
CA LEU A 271 -0.44 -14.86 20.34
C LEU A 271 -0.88 -15.43 19.00
N HIS A 272 -0.08 -16.35 18.50
CA HIS A 272 -0.38 -17.17 17.34
C HIS A 272 -0.82 -18.56 17.82
N LEU A 273 -2.00 -19.02 17.45
CA LEU A 273 -2.54 -20.32 17.79
C LEU A 273 -2.24 -21.28 16.65
N ASP A 274 -1.28 -22.17 16.87
CA ASP A 274 -0.72 -23.02 15.82
C ASP A 274 -1.79 -23.87 15.13
N ALA A 275 -2.63 -24.53 15.94
CA ALA A 275 -3.64 -25.47 15.47
C ALA A 275 -4.75 -24.86 14.59
N TYR A 276 -4.88 -23.52 14.57
CA TYR A 276 -5.86 -22.82 13.73
C TYR A 276 -5.23 -22.26 12.45
N CYS A 277 -3.90 -22.20 12.38
CA CYS A 277 -3.20 -21.58 11.27
C CYS A 277 -3.06 -22.54 10.09
N ASN A 278 -3.36 -22.06 8.88
CA ASN A 278 -3.08 -22.78 7.64
C ASN A 278 -1.98 -22.11 6.81
N GLU A 279 -1.21 -21.21 7.45
CA GLU A 279 -0.13 -20.43 6.83
C GLU A 279 -0.50 -19.67 5.54
N CYS A 280 -1.76 -19.26 5.37
CA CYS A 280 -2.19 -18.49 4.18
C CYS A 280 -1.45 -17.15 3.97
N GLY A 281 -0.72 -16.65 4.97
CA GLY A 281 0.12 -15.46 4.85
C GLY A 281 -0.61 -14.12 4.96
N ASN A 282 -1.94 -14.09 5.10
CA ASN A 282 -2.72 -12.84 5.21
C ASN A 282 -2.18 -11.92 6.32
N CYS A 283 -1.89 -12.47 7.49
CA CYS A 283 -1.38 -11.66 8.61
C CYS A 283 -0.02 -11.02 8.32
N ALA A 284 0.80 -11.61 7.44
CA ALA A 284 2.06 -11.03 7.00
C ALA A 284 1.83 -9.96 5.92
N GLN A 285 0.98 -10.27 4.93
CA GLN A 285 0.66 -9.36 3.82
C GLN A 285 0.07 -8.04 4.30
N PHE A 286 -0.79 -8.09 5.32
CA PHE A 286 -1.43 -6.89 5.88
C PHE A 286 -0.71 -6.32 7.10
N CYS A 287 0.50 -6.80 7.43
CA CYS A 287 1.25 -6.29 8.57
C CYS A 287 1.86 -4.91 8.23
N PRO A 288 1.44 -3.81 8.88
CA PRO A 288 1.99 -2.48 8.61
C PRO A 288 3.46 -2.36 9.06
N TRP A 289 3.94 -3.31 9.85
CA TRP A 289 5.31 -3.38 10.38
C TRP A 289 6.21 -4.34 9.58
N ASN A 290 5.73 -4.85 8.44
CA ASN A 290 6.45 -5.84 7.61
C ASN A 290 6.86 -7.12 8.36
N GLY A 291 6.17 -7.45 9.45
CA GLY A 291 6.34 -8.69 10.19
C GLY A 291 5.54 -9.84 9.59
N LYS A 292 5.85 -11.06 10.01
CA LYS A 292 5.14 -12.30 9.69
C LYS A 292 4.51 -12.84 10.98
N PRO A 293 3.33 -12.36 11.41
CA PRO A 293 2.78 -12.69 12.72
C PRO A 293 2.65 -14.19 13.00
N TYR A 294 2.31 -14.99 11.99
CA TYR A 294 2.25 -16.45 12.09
C TYR A 294 3.61 -17.15 12.31
N LYS A 295 4.73 -16.42 12.20
CA LYS A 295 6.10 -16.90 12.47
C LYS A 295 6.79 -16.17 13.61
N ASP A 296 6.60 -14.86 13.67
CA ASP A 296 7.38 -13.97 14.54
C ASP A 296 6.74 -13.78 15.92
N LYS A 297 5.42 -14.01 16.05
CA LYS A 297 4.71 -13.88 17.34
C LYS A 297 4.78 -15.18 18.12
N ILE A 298 4.53 -15.06 19.43
CA ILE A 298 4.57 -16.18 20.37
C ILE A 298 3.51 -17.19 19.96
N THR A 299 3.95 -18.37 19.52
CA THR A 299 3.08 -19.47 19.17
C THR A 299 2.64 -20.22 20.43
N VAL A 300 1.35 -20.44 20.56
CA VAL A 300 0.75 -21.41 21.49
C VAL A 300 0.55 -22.70 20.70
N PHE A 301 1.30 -23.72 21.06
CA PHE A 301 1.22 -25.03 20.43
C PHE A 301 0.20 -25.90 21.17
N SER A 302 -0.53 -26.72 20.43
CA SER A 302 -1.47 -27.71 20.99
C SER A 302 -0.94 -29.14 20.96
N LEU A 303 0.02 -29.44 20.08
CA LEU A 303 0.63 -30.76 19.91
C LEU A 303 2.15 -30.70 20.05
N SER A 304 2.73 -31.74 20.66
CA SER A 304 4.19 -31.89 20.78
C SER A 304 4.87 -31.91 19.42
N GLN A 305 4.28 -32.61 18.45
CA GLN A 305 4.87 -32.76 17.12
C GLN A 305 4.98 -31.41 16.39
N ASP A 306 3.97 -30.54 16.52
CA ASP A 306 4.00 -29.21 15.92
C ASP A 306 5.02 -28.30 16.60
N PHE A 307 5.13 -28.40 17.93
CA PHE A 307 6.21 -27.74 18.66
C PHE A 307 7.57 -28.22 18.14
N ASP A 308 7.78 -29.53 17.97
CA ASP A 308 9.06 -30.09 17.54
C ASP A 308 9.44 -29.71 16.09
N ASN A 309 8.45 -29.61 15.20
CA ASN A 309 8.67 -29.30 13.78
C ASN A 309 8.73 -27.79 13.46
N SER A 310 8.32 -26.94 14.40
CA SER A 310 8.33 -25.48 14.21
C SER A 310 9.63 -24.85 14.71
N SER A 311 10.03 -23.73 14.11
CA SER A 311 11.09 -22.86 14.62
C SER A 311 10.56 -21.61 15.33
N ASN A 312 9.24 -21.46 15.44
CA ASN A 312 8.65 -20.25 16.01
C ASN A 312 9.00 -20.11 17.49
N PRO A 313 9.15 -18.88 18.00
CA PRO A 313 9.14 -18.64 19.43
C PRO A 313 7.75 -18.97 19.98
N GLY A 314 7.66 -19.63 21.13
CA GLY A 314 6.38 -20.12 21.60
C GLY A 314 6.48 -21.08 22.77
N PHE A 315 5.36 -21.68 23.12
CA PHE A 315 5.28 -22.64 24.20
C PHE A 315 4.17 -23.68 24.01
N LEU A 316 4.37 -24.84 24.63
CA LEU A 316 3.42 -25.93 24.75
C LEU A 316 3.23 -26.24 26.24
N VAL A 317 1.99 -26.32 26.70
CA VAL A 317 1.64 -26.68 28.07
C VAL A 317 1.12 -28.11 28.11
N GLU A 318 1.79 -28.97 28.88
CA GLU A 318 1.44 -30.37 29.10
C GLU A 318 1.30 -30.59 30.61
N ASP A 319 0.07 -30.50 31.11
CA ASP A 319 -0.25 -30.56 32.54
C ASP A 319 0.53 -29.50 33.33
N CYS A 320 1.47 -29.91 34.19
CA CYS A 320 2.34 -29.01 34.95
C CYS A 320 3.68 -28.69 34.26
N ARG A 321 3.94 -29.26 33.07
CA ARG A 321 5.18 -29.04 32.32
C ARG A 321 4.94 -28.06 31.18
N VAL A 322 5.85 -27.11 31.01
CA VAL A 322 5.81 -26.14 29.93
C VAL A 322 7.09 -26.23 29.13
N ARG A 323 6.96 -26.58 27.85
CA ARG A 323 8.05 -26.54 26.88
C ARG A 323 8.05 -25.16 26.25
N VAL A 324 9.17 -24.44 26.33
CA VAL A 324 9.29 -23.07 25.82
C VAL A 324 10.39 -23.02 24.76
N ARG A 325 10.14 -22.30 23.66
CA ARG A 325 11.15 -21.97 22.64
C ARG A 325 11.28 -20.46 22.48
N LEU A 326 12.50 -19.96 22.47
CA LEU A 326 12.85 -18.56 22.26
C LEU A 326 14.29 -18.50 21.73
N ASN A 327 14.58 -17.64 20.75
CA ASN A 327 15.92 -17.46 20.17
C ASN A 327 16.62 -18.78 19.76
N ASN A 328 15.86 -19.71 19.17
CA ASN A 328 16.31 -21.05 18.76
C ASN A 328 16.81 -21.96 19.90
N GLN A 329 16.56 -21.60 21.15
CA GLN A 329 16.82 -22.43 22.32
C GLN A 329 15.50 -22.96 22.89
N SER A 330 15.56 -24.08 23.60
CA SER A 330 14.39 -24.74 24.17
C SER A 330 14.61 -25.07 25.64
N TRP A 331 13.58 -24.87 26.45
CA TRP A 331 13.59 -25.13 27.89
C TRP A 331 12.37 -25.93 28.29
N VAL A 332 12.48 -26.64 29.41
CA VAL A 332 11.37 -27.31 30.07
C VAL A 332 11.27 -26.72 31.47
N LEU A 333 10.14 -26.09 31.74
CA LEU A 333 9.82 -25.47 33.03
C LEU A 333 8.63 -26.19 33.66
N ASN A 334 8.45 -26.02 34.97
CA ASN A 334 7.23 -26.45 35.64
C ASN A 334 6.40 -25.23 36.03
N ILE A 335 5.11 -25.30 35.75
CA ILE A 335 4.10 -24.33 36.15
C ILE A 335 3.20 -24.95 37.21
N ASP A 336 2.92 -24.23 38.28
CA ASP A 336 1.99 -24.68 39.31
C ASP A 336 0.53 -24.32 38.99
N SER A 337 -0.41 -24.74 39.84
CA SER A 337 -1.84 -24.48 39.67
C SER A 337 -2.19 -22.98 39.73
N GLU A 338 -1.35 -22.18 40.39
CA GLU A 338 -1.49 -20.73 40.42
C GLU A 338 -0.83 -20.07 39.21
N GLY A 339 -0.27 -20.81 38.26
CA GLY A 339 0.39 -20.28 37.08
C GLY A 339 1.80 -19.75 37.34
N GLN A 340 2.42 -20.05 38.48
CA GLN A 340 3.77 -19.58 38.82
C GLN A 340 4.84 -20.57 38.38
N PHE A 341 6.03 -20.04 38.07
CA PHE A 341 7.19 -20.81 37.64
C PHE A 341 8.30 -20.76 38.69
N ASN A 342 8.98 -21.89 38.90
CA ASN A 342 10.17 -21.97 39.74
C ASN A 342 11.44 -21.86 38.90
N ASN A 343 12.44 -21.11 39.38
CA ASN A 343 13.77 -20.98 38.76
C ASN A 343 13.73 -20.53 37.28
N VAL A 344 13.01 -19.44 36.99
CA VAL A 344 12.89 -18.88 35.63
C VAL A 344 14.24 -18.31 35.14
N PRO A 345 14.77 -18.77 33.99
CA PRO A 345 15.92 -18.13 33.35
C PRO A 345 15.63 -16.65 33.05
N PRO A 346 16.57 -15.72 33.28
CA PRO A 346 16.32 -14.28 33.11
C PRO A 346 15.75 -13.90 31.73
N GLU A 347 16.17 -14.59 30.68
CA GLU A 347 15.73 -14.41 29.29
C GLU A 347 14.27 -14.83 29.04
N LEU A 348 13.70 -15.69 29.90
CA LEU A 348 12.32 -16.17 29.79
C LEU A 348 11.34 -15.39 30.67
N ASN A 349 11.78 -14.36 31.41
CA ASN A 349 10.91 -13.60 32.32
C ASN A 349 9.62 -13.10 31.65
N ASP A 350 9.75 -12.47 30.48
CA ASP A 350 8.59 -11.95 29.76
C ASP A 350 7.73 -13.07 29.15
N MET A 351 8.36 -14.13 28.64
CA MET A 351 7.64 -15.30 28.12
C MET A 351 6.84 -15.99 29.23
N CYS A 352 7.45 -16.23 30.39
CA CYS A 352 6.79 -16.83 31.54
C CYS A 352 5.65 -15.94 32.04
N ARG A 353 5.81 -14.61 32.06
CA ARG A 353 4.71 -13.69 32.40
C ARG A 353 3.51 -13.86 31.47
N ILE A 354 3.74 -14.01 30.17
CA ILE A 354 2.68 -14.26 29.18
C ILE A 354 2.05 -15.62 29.42
N ILE A 355 2.84 -16.67 29.62
CA ILE A 355 2.34 -18.03 29.86
C ILE A 355 1.50 -18.08 31.14
N SER A 356 1.98 -17.49 32.24
CA SER A 356 1.23 -17.40 33.51
C SER A 356 -0.12 -16.70 33.32
N HIS A 357 -0.13 -15.59 32.58
CA HIS A 357 -1.36 -14.85 32.31
C HIS A 357 -2.34 -15.65 31.43
N VAL A 358 -1.83 -16.35 30.41
CA VAL A 358 -2.64 -17.26 29.58
C VAL A 358 -3.20 -18.40 30.43
N HIS A 359 -2.39 -19.04 31.27
CA HIS A 359 -2.81 -20.13 32.15
C HIS A 359 -3.92 -19.69 33.12
N GLN A 360 -3.79 -18.52 33.75
CA GLN A 360 -4.76 -18.03 34.74
C GLN A 360 -6.06 -17.51 34.11
N HIS A 361 -5.97 -16.77 33.00
CA HIS A 361 -7.10 -15.98 32.48
C HIS A 361 -7.59 -16.39 31.10
N HIS A 362 -6.79 -17.14 30.35
CA HIS A 362 -7.09 -17.56 28.98
C HIS A 362 -6.80 -19.05 28.73
N HIS A 363 -7.02 -19.90 29.74
CA HIS A 363 -6.72 -21.34 29.67
C HIS A 363 -7.42 -22.06 28.50
N TYR A 364 -8.54 -21.52 28.01
CA TYR A 364 -9.23 -22.00 26.81
C TYR A 364 -8.37 -21.96 25.54
N LEU A 365 -7.28 -21.17 25.52
CA LEU A 365 -6.30 -21.13 24.43
C LEU A 365 -5.29 -22.28 24.47
N LEU A 366 -5.20 -23.00 25.60
CA LEU A 366 -4.28 -24.12 25.82
C LEU A 366 -4.91 -25.47 25.48
N GLY A 367 -6.09 -25.48 24.85
CA GLY A 367 -6.82 -26.69 24.51
C GLY A 367 -6.03 -27.61 23.58
N ARG A 368 -6.17 -28.91 23.80
CA ARG A 368 -5.73 -29.93 22.84
C ARG A 368 -6.71 -29.97 21.67
N VAL A 369 -6.17 -30.06 20.47
CA VAL A 369 -6.98 -30.31 19.26
C VAL A 369 -6.87 -31.80 18.96
N GLU A 370 -8.00 -32.42 18.62
CA GLU A 370 -8.01 -33.84 18.24
C GLU A 370 -7.22 -34.04 16.94
N VAL A 371 -6.44 -35.12 16.89
CA VAL A 371 -5.60 -35.51 15.73
C VAL A 371 -6.44 -36.18 14.66
#